data_AF-A0A182GX36-F1
#
_entry.id   AF-A0A182GX36-F1
#
_cell.length_a   1.000
_cell.length_b   1.000
_cell.length_c   1.000
_cell.angle_alpha   90.00
_cell.angle_beta   90.00
_cell.angle_gamma   90.00
#
_symmetry.space_group_name_H-M   'P 1'
#
loop_
_entity.id
_entity.type
_entity.pdbx_description
1 polymer ?
#
loop_
_entity_poly.entity_id
_entity_poly.type
_entity_poly.pdbx_seq_one_letter_code
_entity_poly.pdbx_strand_id
1 'polypeptide(L)'
;MSSSSLVRPGLTTAIIGHLPAIKSRLRKKVPLLSFQDVRRARIPFYEALASELYEGGCPNAAFLMLQLIEFEHDHVPPTSDPAIEEKRLKNSKNLLNFLYKSLRAAEGHKNEQRYADEVEHLLMIGRSFLDDERKRWIARQFFLIALDRCEDCQLEGSRIGTLGKYYYGSFLLEEEILDEAVQMLESAEGWARGKSWPLDEGKDIFGSQLLIGEIYHKLFLAYSAMCERYKLTDAKQFDLYIQLSHEAAIKCKIRILSSEWTT
;
A
#
# COMPACT_ATOMS: atom_id res chain seq x y z
N MET A 1 21.72 -65.39 -20.72
CA MET A 1 21.25 -64.20 -19.98
C MET A 1 20.10 -63.61 -20.77
N SER A 2 18.89 -63.63 -20.21
CA SER A 2 17.65 -63.32 -20.94
C SER A 2 17.59 -61.84 -21.30
N SER A 3 17.25 -61.54 -22.55
CA SER A 3 17.11 -60.21 -23.17
C SER A 3 15.90 -59.40 -22.66
N SER A 4 15.40 -59.72 -21.47
CA SER A 4 14.16 -59.17 -20.91
C SER A 4 14.32 -57.87 -20.12
N SER A 5 15.52 -57.27 -20.05
CA SER A 5 15.78 -56.12 -19.16
C SER A 5 15.91 -54.75 -19.85
N LEU A 6 15.66 -54.63 -21.16
CA LEU A 6 15.90 -53.37 -21.90
C LEU A 6 14.67 -52.68 -22.48
N VAL A 7 13.46 -52.95 -21.99
CA VAL A 7 12.30 -52.12 -22.31
C VAL A 7 12.02 -51.19 -21.15
N ARG A 8 12.67 -50.02 -21.13
CA ARG A 8 12.11 -48.87 -20.40
C ARG A 8 10.82 -48.51 -21.11
N PRO A 9 9.63 -48.61 -20.49
CA PRO A 9 8.40 -48.22 -21.14
C PRO A 9 8.46 -46.70 -21.34
N GLY A 10 8.76 -46.28 -22.57
CA GLY A 10 8.59 -44.90 -22.98
C GLY A 10 7.11 -44.52 -22.86
N LEU A 11 6.84 -43.22 -22.74
CA LEU A 11 5.46 -42.69 -22.63
C LEU A 11 4.53 -43.13 -23.79
N THR A 12 5.07 -43.67 -24.88
CA THR A 12 4.37 -43.98 -26.13
C THR A 12 4.17 -45.48 -26.40
N THR A 13 4.68 -46.40 -25.58
CA THR A 13 4.52 -47.84 -25.84
C THR A 13 3.25 -48.37 -25.17
N ALA A 14 2.18 -48.55 -25.95
CA ALA A 14 0.89 -49.03 -25.46
C ALA A 14 0.92 -50.53 -25.16
N ILE A 15 1.10 -50.92 -23.90
CA ILE A 15 0.88 -52.29 -23.44
C ILE A 15 -0.62 -52.43 -23.12
N ILE A 16 -1.32 -53.24 -23.90
CA ILE A 16 -2.79 -53.32 -24.02
C ILE A 16 -3.52 -53.70 -22.69
N GLY A 17 -2.81 -54.14 -21.65
CA GLY A 17 -3.37 -54.40 -20.30
C GLY A 17 -3.03 -53.37 -19.22
N HIS A 18 -2.08 -52.45 -19.45
CA HIS A 18 -1.61 -51.49 -18.44
C HIS A 18 -2.20 -50.08 -18.62
N LEU A 19 -3.07 -49.88 -19.61
CA LEU A 19 -3.68 -48.58 -19.91
C LEU A 19 -4.36 -47.91 -18.69
N PRO A 20 -5.10 -48.64 -17.81
CA PRO A 20 -5.68 -48.04 -16.62
C PRO A 20 -4.63 -47.57 -15.60
N ALA A 21 -3.57 -48.36 -15.41
CA ALA A 21 -2.45 -48.04 -14.52
C ALA A 21 -1.62 -46.86 -15.05
N ILE A 22 -1.40 -46.81 -16.37
CA ILE A 22 -0.74 -45.68 -17.05
C ILE A 22 -1.60 -44.42 -16.96
N LYS A 23 -2.90 -44.50 -17.22
CA LYS A 23 -3.84 -43.37 -17.04
C LYS A 23 -3.87 -42.87 -15.60
N SER A 24 -3.90 -43.75 -14.61
CA SER A 24 -3.85 -43.37 -13.19
C SER A 24 -2.54 -42.68 -12.84
N ARG A 25 -1.39 -43.22 -13.30
CA ARG A 25 -0.07 -42.61 -13.10
C ARG A 25 0.06 -41.26 -13.80
N LEU A 26 -0.52 -41.10 -14.98
CA LEU A 26 -0.54 -39.82 -15.71
C LEU A 26 -1.47 -38.81 -15.02
N ARG A 27 -2.67 -39.21 -14.57
CA ARG A 27 -3.57 -38.35 -13.78
C ARG A 27 -2.92 -37.88 -12.48
N LYS A 28 -2.15 -38.73 -11.80
CA LYS A 28 -1.36 -38.34 -10.62
C LYS A 28 -0.26 -37.32 -10.92
N LYS A 29 0.20 -37.23 -12.18
CA LYS A 29 1.24 -36.30 -12.62
C LYS A 29 0.67 -35.01 -13.24
N VAL A 30 -0.60 -34.98 -13.60
CA VAL A 30 -1.28 -33.77 -14.07
C VAL A 30 -1.73 -32.98 -12.84
N PRO A 31 -1.30 -31.71 -12.69
CA PRO A 31 -1.78 -30.89 -11.59
C PRO A 31 -3.31 -30.76 -11.69
N LEU A 32 -4.00 -31.01 -10.57
CA LEU A 32 -5.42 -30.71 -10.45
C LEU A 32 -5.57 -29.19 -10.43
N LEU A 33 -5.79 -28.60 -11.61
CA LEU A 33 -6.03 -27.17 -11.73
C LEU A 33 -7.40 -26.85 -11.14
N SER A 34 -7.44 -25.88 -10.23
CA SER A 34 -8.70 -25.32 -9.76
C SER A 34 -9.34 -24.48 -10.88
N PHE A 35 -10.63 -24.17 -10.73
CA PHE A 35 -11.31 -23.27 -11.65
C PHE A 35 -10.63 -21.88 -11.72
N GLN A 36 -10.07 -21.41 -10.60
CA GLN A 36 -9.29 -20.18 -10.51
C GLN A 36 -7.99 -20.28 -11.32
N ASP A 37 -7.27 -21.41 -11.24
CA ASP A 37 -6.04 -21.61 -12.02
C ASP A 37 -6.33 -21.66 -13.52
N VAL A 38 -7.44 -22.29 -13.92
CA VAL A 38 -7.89 -22.31 -15.31
C VAL A 38 -8.25 -20.90 -15.79
N ARG A 39 -8.91 -20.10 -14.96
CA ARG A 39 -9.24 -18.70 -15.29
C ARG A 39 -7.98 -17.86 -15.47
N ARG A 40 -7.07 -17.89 -14.50
CA ARG A 40 -5.79 -17.15 -14.53
C ARG A 40 -4.92 -17.51 -15.75
N ALA A 41 -5.12 -18.68 -16.35
CA ALA A 41 -4.46 -19.10 -17.58
C ALA A 41 -5.20 -18.69 -18.87
N ARG A 42 -6.49 -18.36 -18.81
CA ARG A 42 -7.34 -18.10 -19.99
C ARG A 42 -7.60 -16.62 -20.26
N ILE A 43 -7.63 -15.78 -19.24
CA ILE A 43 -7.90 -14.34 -19.34
C ILE A 43 -6.71 -13.54 -18.78
N PRO A 44 -6.61 -12.23 -19.09
CA PRO A 44 -5.60 -11.37 -18.50
C PRO A 44 -5.56 -11.49 -16.97
N PHE A 45 -4.35 -11.51 -16.41
CA PHE A 45 -4.16 -11.87 -15.00
C PHE A 45 -4.89 -10.92 -14.04
N TYR A 46 -4.92 -9.62 -14.34
CA TYR A 46 -5.65 -8.65 -13.52
C TYR A 46 -7.17 -8.85 -13.58
N GLU A 47 -7.74 -9.24 -14.73
CA GLU A 47 -9.18 -9.54 -14.86
C GLU A 47 -9.57 -10.79 -14.09
N ALA A 48 -8.69 -11.80 -14.08
CA ALA A 48 -8.87 -12.98 -13.26
C ALA A 48 -8.94 -12.63 -11.77
N LEU A 49 -7.99 -11.82 -11.28
CA LEU A 49 -7.97 -11.39 -9.88
C LEU A 49 -9.17 -10.51 -9.51
N ALA A 50 -9.57 -9.57 -10.37
CA ALA A 50 -10.76 -8.76 -10.15
C ALA A 50 -12.03 -9.61 -10.07
N SER A 51 -12.17 -10.60 -10.96
CA SER A 51 -13.30 -11.56 -10.93
C SER A 51 -13.29 -12.39 -9.65
N GLU A 52 -12.12 -12.84 -9.20
CA GLU A 52 -11.98 -13.58 -7.95
C GLU A 52 -12.30 -12.75 -6.70
N LEU A 53 -11.97 -11.45 -6.69
CA LEU A 53 -12.36 -10.52 -5.62
C LEU A 53 -13.88 -10.35 -5.59
N TYR A 54 -14.49 -10.12 -6.76
CA TYR A 54 -15.92 -9.95 -6.89
C TYR A 54 -16.70 -11.18 -6.41
N GLU A 55 -16.31 -12.37 -6.88
CA GLU A 55 -16.90 -13.66 -6.45
C GLU A 55 -16.62 -13.97 -4.98
N GLY A 56 -15.49 -13.47 -4.45
CA GLY A 56 -15.10 -13.60 -3.04
C GLY A 56 -15.86 -12.67 -2.09
N GLY A 57 -16.86 -11.91 -2.56
CA GLY A 57 -17.62 -10.97 -1.75
C GLY A 57 -16.89 -9.66 -1.47
N CYS A 58 -15.87 -9.33 -2.28
CA CYS A 58 -15.07 -8.11 -2.18
C CYS A 58 -15.25 -7.24 -3.44
N PRO A 59 -16.46 -6.71 -3.71
CA PRO A 59 -16.73 -5.94 -4.93
C PRO A 59 -15.99 -4.61 -4.96
N ASN A 60 -15.83 -3.91 -3.84
CA ASN A 60 -15.16 -2.60 -3.84
C ASN A 60 -13.66 -2.75 -4.16
N ALA A 61 -13.02 -3.79 -3.62
CA ALA A 61 -11.65 -4.16 -3.95
C ALA A 61 -11.49 -4.50 -5.44
N ALA A 62 -12.47 -5.22 -6.02
CA ALA A 62 -12.45 -5.55 -7.44
C ALA A 62 -12.53 -4.28 -8.31
N PHE A 63 -13.47 -3.38 -8.01
CA PHE A 63 -13.63 -2.13 -8.75
C PHE A 63 -12.40 -1.21 -8.59
N LEU A 64 -11.89 -1.04 -7.37
CA LEU A 64 -10.70 -0.22 -7.13
C LEU A 64 -9.48 -0.76 -7.89
N MET A 65 -9.27 -2.08 -7.92
CA MET A 65 -8.18 -2.67 -8.69
C MET A 65 -8.28 -2.34 -10.19
N LEU A 66 -9.48 -2.43 -10.76
CA LEU A 66 -9.71 -2.09 -12.17
C LEU A 66 -9.51 -0.59 -12.44
N GLN A 67 -10.02 0.27 -11.54
CA GLN A 67 -9.83 1.72 -11.63
C GLN A 67 -8.37 2.12 -11.57
N LEU A 68 -7.54 1.49 -10.74
CA LEU A 68 -6.10 1.75 -10.70
C LEU A 68 -5.43 1.38 -12.04
N ILE A 69 -5.85 0.28 -12.66
CA ILE A 69 -5.30 -0.15 -13.95
C ILE A 69 -5.72 0.80 -15.08
N GLU A 70 -6.99 1.20 -15.09
CA GLU A 70 -7.52 2.18 -16.04
C GLU A 70 -6.84 3.53 -15.89
N PHE A 71 -6.68 4.02 -14.65
CA PHE A 71 -5.97 5.25 -14.37
C PHE A 71 -4.52 5.23 -14.87
N GLU A 72 -3.78 4.13 -14.64
CA GLU A 72 -2.43 3.98 -15.18
C GLU A 72 -2.43 3.96 -16.71
N HIS A 73 -3.44 3.33 -17.33
CA HIS A 73 -3.57 3.27 -18.78
C HIS A 73 -3.75 4.66 -19.40
N ASP A 74 -4.57 5.51 -18.79
CA ASP A 74 -4.90 6.84 -19.28
C ASP A 74 -3.76 7.85 -19.08
N HIS A 75 -2.96 7.69 -18.01
CA HIS A 75 -1.94 8.66 -17.63
C HIS A 75 -0.52 8.25 -18.02
N VAL A 76 -0.27 6.96 -18.28
CA VAL A 76 1.04 6.46 -18.73
C VAL A 76 0.97 6.17 -20.24
N PRO A 77 1.61 7.00 -21.09
CA PRO A 77 1.53 6.85 -22.53
C PRO A 77 2.02 5.45 -22.97
N PRO A 78 1.43 4.86 -24.02
CA PRO A 78 1.91 3.59 -24.56
C PRO A 78 3.37 3.72 -24.94
N THR A 79 4.19 2.74 -24.55
CA THR A 79 5.61 2.72 -24.91
C THR A 79 5.96 1.40 -25.56
N SER A 80 6.88 1.46 -26.52
CA SER A 80 7.41 0.27 -27.19
C SER A 80 8.54 -0.39 -26.39
N ASP A 81 8.94 0.20 -25.25
CA ASP A 81 9.97 -0.36 -24.38
C ASP A 81 9.40 -1.50 -23.52
N PRO A 82 9.82 -2.76 -23.77
CA PRO A 82 9.30 -3.92 -23.03
C PRO A 82 9.61 -3.85 -21.53
N ALA A 83 10.71 -3.21 -21.11
CA ALA A 83 11.08 -3.10 -19.71
C ALA A 83 10.17 -2.13 -18.93
N ILE A 84 9.59 -1.14 -19.62
CA ILE A 84 8.61 -0.22 -19.03
C ILE A 84 7.22 -0.88 -19.03
N GLU A 85 6.86 -1.56 -20.12
CA GLU A 85 5.60 -2.30 -20.21
C GLU A 85 5.48 -3.40 -19.16
N GLU A 86 6.55 -4.17 -18.90
CA GLU A 86 6.54 -5.22 -17.87
C GLU A 86 6.33 -4.66 -16.46
N LYS A 87 6.79 -3.42 -16.22
CA LYS A 87 6.64 -2.72 -14.93
C LYS A 87 5.28 -2.10 -14.71
N ARG A 88 4.42 -2.02 -15.73
CA ARG A 88 3.03 -1.55 -15.59
C ARG A 88 2.26 -2.45 -14.63
N LEU A 89 1.31 -1.86 -13.92
CA LEU A 89 0.49 -2.57 -12.95
C LEU A 89 -0.23 -3.78 -13.57
N LYS A 90 -0.81 -3.61 -14.76
CA LYS A 90 -1.52 -4.70 -15.48
C LYS A 90 -0.65 -5.93 -15.79
N ASN A 91 0.67 -5.75 -15.89
CA ASN A 91 1.61 -6.80 -16.28
C ASN A 91 2.40 -7.36 -15.08
N SER A 92 2.53 -6.58 -14.00
CA SER A 92 3.29 -6.97 -12.81
C SER A 92 2.49 -7.93 -11.92
N LYS A 93 2.72 -9.24 -12.10
CA LYS A 93 2.08 -10.30 -11.30
C LYS A 93 2.33 -10.15 -9.79
N ASN A 94 3.51 -9.70 -9.39
CA ASN A 94 3.85 -9.55 -7.97
C ASN A 94 3.04 -8.43 -7.33
N LEU A 95 2.95 -7.27 -8.01
CA LEU A 95 2.17 -6.13 -7.52
C LEU A 95 0.68 -6.44 -7.52
N LEU A 96 0.17 -7.09 -8.57
CA LEU A 96 -1.23 -7.50 -8.64
C LEU A 96 -1.60 -8.51 -7.54
N ASN A 97 -0.73 -9.48 -7.23
CA ASN A 97 -0.94 -10.41 -6.13
C ASN A 97 -0.90 -9.71 -4.76
N PHE A 98 0.00 -8.73 -4.60
CA PHE A 98 0.05 -7.91 -3.39
C PHE A 98 -1.26 -7.11 -3.22
N LEU A 99 -1.67 -6.35 -4.24
CA LEU A 99 -2.92 -5.61 -4.21
C LEU A 99 -4.13 -6.52 -3.99
N TYR A 100 -4.21 -7.66 -4.66
CA TYR A 100 -5.29 -8.64 -4.46
C TYR A 100 -5.42 -9.05 -2.99
N LYS A 101 -4.31 -9.42 -2.35
CA LYS A 101 -4.33 -9.85 -0.93
C LYS A 101 -4.66 -8.69 0.00
N SER A 102 -4.02 -7.54 -0.21
CA SER A 102 -4.15 -6.38 0.68
C SER A 102 -5.54 -5.74 0.58
N LEU A 103 -6.09 -5.60 -0.63
CA LEU A 103 -7.44 -5.07 -0.83
C LEU A 103 -8.51 -6.02 -0.28
N ARG A 104 -8.32 -7.33 -0.43
CA ARG A 104 -9.20 -8.34 0.17
C ARG A 104 -9.20 -8.25 1.69
N ALA A 105 -8.03 -8.04 2.31
CA ALA A 105 -7.93 -7.85 3.75
C ALA A 105 -8.64 -6.56 4.22
N ALA A 106 -8.41 -5.44 3.52
CA ALA A 106 -9.05 -4.16 3.83
C ALA A 106 -10.59 -4.26 3.74
N GLU A 107 -11.12 -4.85 2.66
CA GLU A 107 -12.57 -5.04 2.52
C GLU A 107 -13.13 -6.07 3.51
N GLY A 108 -12.34 -7.06 3.92
CA GLY A 108 -12.66 -7.94 5.04
C GLY A 108 -12.90 -7.16 6.33
N HIS A 109 -12.00 -6.24 6.69
CA HIS A 109 -12.18 -5.37 7.86
C HIS A 109 -13.39 -4.46 7.75
N LYS A 110 -13.66 -3.93 6.56
CA LYS A 110 -14.90 -3.16 6.29
C LYS A 110 -16.15 -4.00 6.55
N ASN A 111 -16.20 -5.23 6.04
CA ASN A 111 -17.33 -6.14 6.22
C ASN A 111 -17.55 -6.52 7.70
N GLU A 112 -16.47 -6.58 8.48
CA GLU A 112 -16.50 -6.77 9.94
C GLU A 112 -16.76 -5.49 10.74
N GLN A 113 -16.99 -4.35 10.08
CA GLN A 113 -17.17 -3.02 10.69
C GLN A 113 -15.95 -2.53 11.50
N ARG A 114 -14.77 -3.07 11.21
CA ARG A 114 -13.49 -2.70 11.82
C ARG A 114 -12.81 -1.59 11.02
N TYR A 115 -13.43 -0.42 10.99
CA TYR A 115 -13.00 0.69 10.13
C TYR A 115 -11.60 1.21 10.43
N ALA A 116 -11.15 1.17 11.69
CA ALA A 116 -9.79 1.57 12.02
C ALA A 116 -8.74 0.63 11.40
N ASP A 117 -9.00 -0.69 11.41
CA ASP A 117 -8.13 -1.69 10.79
C ASP A 117 -8.21 -1.63 9.24
N GLU A 118 -9.37 -1.27 8.67
CA GLU A 118 -9.54 -0.99 7.23
C GLU A 118 -8.61 0.15 6.80
N VAL A 119 -8.70 1.30 7.48
CA VAL A 119 -7.86 2.49 7.19
C VAL A 119 -6.38 2.15 7.38
N GLU A 120 -6.02 1.41 8.42
CA GLU A 120 -4.64 0.96 8.64
C GLU A 120 -4.10 0.14 7.46
N HIS A 121 -4.89 -0.79 6.93
CA HIS A 121 -4.51 -1.55 5.75
C HIS A 121 -4.38 -0.68 4.50
N LEU A 122 -5.26 0.30 4.30
CA LEU A 122 -5.16 1.23 3.18
C LEU A 122 -3.88 2.10 3.26
N LEU A 123 -3.55 2.61 4.45
CA LEU A 123 -2.32 3.35 4.68
C LEU A 123 -1.07 2.48 4.45
N MET A 124 -1.10 1.21 4.89
CA MET A 124 -0.02 0.24 4.60
C MET A 124 0.18 0.08 3.10
N ILE A 125 -0.91 -0.09 2.32
CA ILE A 125 -0.81 -0.22 0.87
C ILE A 125 -0.16 1.05 0.30
N GLY A 126 -0.64 2.24 0.69
CA GLY A 126 -0.07 3.49 0.22
C GLY A 126 1.44 3.61 0.50
N ARG A 127 1.87 3.28 1.72
CA ARG A 127 3.28 3.30 2.11
C ARG A 127 4.16 2.36 1.30
N SER A 128 3.64 1.20 0.88
CA SER A 128 4.42 0.23 0.09
C SER A 128 4.82 0.73 -1.30
N PHE A 129 4.20 1.82 -1.78
CA PHE A 129 4.49 2.43 -3.07
C PHE A 129 5.30 3.73 -2.99
N LEU A 130 5.72 4.18 -1.79
CA LEU A 130 6.47 5.44 -1.63
C LEU A 130 7.85 5.39 -2.30
N ASP A 131 8.52 4.24 -2.26
CA ASP A 131 9.86 4.05 -2.81
C ASP A 131 9.88 3.90 -4.35
N ASP A 132 8.74 3.61 -4.97
CA ASP A 132 8.62 3.51 -6.44
C ASP A 132 8.13 4.84 -7.01
N GLU A 133 9.06 5.70 -7.44
CA GLU A 133 8.76 7.02 -8.03
C GLU A 133 7.68 6.96 -9.13
N ARG A 134 7.66 5.90 -9.95
CA ARG A 134 6.70 5.76 -11.05
C ARG A 134 5.30 5.37 -10.57
N LYS A 135 5.19 4.87 -9.34
CA LYS A 135 3.95 4.41 -8.72
C LYS A 135 3.56 5.18 -7.47
N ARG A 136 4.26 6.28 -7.16
CA ARG A 136 3.88 7.22 -6.09
C ARG A 136 2.45 7.74 -6.23
N TRP A 137 1.94 7.84 -7.46
CA TRP A 137 0.53 8.18 -7.67
C TRP A 137 -0.43 7.16 -7.04
N ILE A 138 -0.07 5.87 -6.97
CA ILE A 138 -0.84 4.83 -6.26
C ILE A 138 -0.85 5.13 -4.76
N ALA A 139 0.32 5.48 -4.19
CA ALA A 139 0.43 5.89 -2.79
C ALA A 139 -0.53 7.05 -2.47
N ARG A 140 -0.53 8.09 -3.33
CA ARG A 140 -1.46 9.23 -3.22
C ARG A 140 -2.92 8.78 -3.20
N GLN A 141 -3.35 7.93 -4.12
CA GLN A 141 -4.73 7.46 -4.16
C GLN A 141 -5.13 6.73 -2.86
N PHE A 142 -4.27 5.86 -2.34
CA PHE A 142 -4.56 5.15 -1.10
C PHE A 142 -4.58 6.07 0.13
N PHE A 143 -3.74 7.12 0.17
CA PHE A 143 -3.83 8.11 1.24
C PHE A 143 -5.12 8.91 1.19
N LEU A 144 -5.57 9.33 0.00
CA LEU A 144 -6.84 10.04 -0.17
C LEU A 144 -8.02 9.15 0.23
N ILE A 145 -8.08 7.92 -0.26
CA ILE A 145 -9.13 6.96 0.13
C ILE A 145 -9.11 6.73 1.64
N ALA A 146 -7.94 6.58 2.26
CA ALA A 146 -7.83 6.39 3.71
C ALA A 146 -8.35 7.61 4.50
N LEU A 147 -8.11 8.83 4.02
CA LEU A 147 -8.60 10.06 4.63
C LEU A 147 -10.13 10.21 4.49
N ASP A 148 -10.67 9.96 3.29
CA ASP A 148 -12.11 9.98 3.05
C ASP A 148 -12.82 8.95 3.95
N ARG A 149 -12.24 7.75 4.08
CA ARG A 149 -12.76 6.71 4.99
C ARG A 149 -12.69 7.12 6.46
N CYS A 150 -11.68 7.90 6.86
CA CYS A 150 -11.62 8.45 8.21
C CYS A 150 -12.76 9.45 8.47
N GLU A 151 -13.11 10.27 7.49
CA GLU A 151 -14.23 11.21 7.59
C GLU A 151 -15.56 10.47 7.64
N ASP A 152 -15.80 9.55 6.68
CA ASP A 152 -17.02 8.72 6.61
C ASP A 152 -17.30 7.95 7.90
N CYS A 153 -16.24 7.45 8.56
CA CYS A 153 -16.34 6.60 9.74
C CYS A 153 -16.11 7.35 11.06
N GLN A 154 -16.02 8.68 11.02
CA GLN A 154 -15.82 9.53 12.20
C GLN A 154 -14.57 9.14 13.01
N LEU A 155 -13.48 8.82 12.31
CA LEU A 155 -12.18 8.47 12.89
C LEU A 155 -11.28 9.70 13.10
N GLU A 156 -11.85 10.91 13.04
CA GLU A 156 -11.15 12.16 13.26
C GLU A 156 -10.57 12.23 14.69
N GLY A 157 -9.31 12.66 14.80
CA GLY A 157 -8.63 12.70 16.09
C GLY A 157 -8.29 11.33 16.70
N SER A 158 -8.66 10.21 16.06
CA SER A 158 -8.17 8.88 16.44
C SER A 158 -6.69 8.71 16.07
N ARG A 159 -6.03 7.68 16.61
CA ARG A 159 -4.65 7.34 16.22
C ARG A 159 -4.53 7.18 14.70
N ILE A 160 -5.46 6.44 14.08
CA ILE A 160 -5.36 6.11 12.67
C ILE A 160 -5.66 7.30 11.75
N GLY A 161 -6.64 8.14 12.11
CA GLY A 161 -6.89 9.39 11.40
C GLY A 161 -5.70 10.35 11.47
N THR A 162 -5.06 10.42 12.64
CA THR A 162 -3.82 11.20 12.83
C THR A 162 -2.68 10.67 11.97
N LEU A 163 -2.50 9.34 11.92
CA LEU A 163 -1.53 8.68 11.04
C LEU A 163 -1.80 8.98 9.56
N GLY A 164 -3.07 8.93 9.13
CA GLY A 164 -3.47 9.27 7.76
C GLY A 164 -3.03 10.68 7.37
N LYS A 165 -3.33 11.68 8.20
CA LYS A 165 -2.90 13.07 7.95
C LYS A 165 -1.39 13.24 8.00
N TYR A 166 -0.70 12.56 8.92
CA TYR A 166 0.76 12.60 8.99
C TYR A 166 1.42 12.01 7.74
N TYR A 167 1.01 10.82 7.30
CA TYR A 167 1.58 10.19 6.12
C TYR A 167 1.26 10.97 4.85
N TYR A 168 0.03 11.44 4.70
CA TYR A 168 -0.34 12.23 3.53
C TYR A 168 0.37 13.58 3.51
N GLY A 169 0.45 14.28 4.64
CA GLY A 169 1.21 15.54 4.75
C GLY A 169 2.71 15.34 4.50
N SER A 170 3.28 14.23 4.94
CA SER A 170 4.68 13.87 4.65
C SER A 170 4.90 13.60 3.16
N PHE A 171 3.97 12.90 2.52
CA PHE A 171 3.98 12.66 1.07
C PHE A 171 3.89 13.97 0.29
N LEU A 172 2.97 14.87 0.65
CA LEU A 172 2.81 16.19 0.01
C LEU A 172 4.06 17.07 0.16
N LEU A 173 4.73 16.98 1.31
CA LEU A 173 5.99 17.70 1.54
C LEU A 173 7.10 17.22 0.58
N GLU A 174 7.17 15.92 0.33
CA GLU A 174 8.13 15.32 -0.62
C GLU A 174 7.80 15.69 -2.08
N GLU A 175 6.53 15.89 -2.40
CA GLU A 175 6.06 16.37 -3.72
C GLU A 175 6.07 17.91 -3.84
N GLU A 176 6.65 18.62 -2.85
CA GLU A 176 6.75 20.09 -2.80
C GLU A 176 5.40 20.85 -2.85
N ILE A 177 4.30 20.17 -2.49
CA ILE A 177 2.96 20.78 -2.38
C ILE A 177 2.82 21.36 -0.96
N LEU A 178 3.55 22.45 -0.71
CA LEU A 178 3.82 22.94 0.64
C LEU A 178 2.58 23.39 1.42
N ASP A 179 1.64 24.11 0.78
CA ASP A 179 0.48 24.68 1.48
C ASP A 179 -0.43 23.57 2.05
N GLU A 180 -0.72 22.55 1.24
CA GLU A 180 -1.51 21.38 1.66
C GLU A 180 -0.73 20.52 2.68
N ALA A 181 0.58 20.36 2.49
CA ALA A 181 1.42 19.61 3.43
C ALA A 181 1.38 20.21 4.83
N VAL A 182 1.52 21.54 4.94
CA VAL A 182 1.42 22.26 6.22
C VAL A 182 0.05 22.04 6.86
N GLN A 183 -1.03 22.23 6.11
CA GLN A 183 -2.40 22.05 6.62
C GLN A 183 -2.63 20.64 7.19
N MET A 184 -2.15 19.61 6.49
CA MET A 184 -2.29 18.22 6.92
C MET A 184 -1.45 17.92 8.17
N LEU A 185 -0.22 18.41 8.22
CA LEU A 185 0.69 18.19 9.35
C LEU A 185 0.26 18.97 10.60
N GLU A 186 -0.23 20.20 10.47
CA GLU A 186 -0.79 20.99 11.58
C GLU A 186 -2.05 20.32 12.15
N SER A 187 -2.92 19.82 11.27
CA SER A 187 -4.08 19.03 11.68
C SER A 187 -3.68 17.77 12.45
N ALA A 188 -2.66 17.05 11.97
CA ALA A 188 -2.13 15.86 12.63
C ALA A 188 -1.54 16.21 14.01
N GLU A 189 -0.81 17.32 14.14
CA GLU A 189 -0.29 17.80 15.42
C GLU A 189 -1.44 18.13 16.39
N GLY A 190 -2.43 18.89 15.94
CA GLY A 190 -3.59 19.25 16.76
C GLY A 190 -4.34 18.03 17.26
N TRP A 191 -4.46 16.98 16.44
CA TRP A 191 -5.08 15.71 16.82
C TRP A 191 -4.25 14.86 17.77
N ALA A 192 -2.91 14.91 17.64
CA ALA A 192 -1.98 14.18 18.48
C ALA A 192 -1.72 14.85 19.84
N ARG A 193 -1.95 16.16 19.96
CA ARG A 193 -1.61 16.96 21.14
C ARG A 193 -2.27 16.40 22.42
N GLY A 194 -1.45 16.17 23.43
CA GLY A 194 -1.91 15.66 24.74
C GLY A 194 -2.33 14.19 24.75
N LYS A 195 -2.22 13.48 23.62
CA LYS A 195 -2.56 12.06 23.53
C LYS A 195 -1.31 11.19 23.60
N SER A 196 -1.44 10.08 24.30
CA SER A 196 -0.49 8.97 24.27
C SER A 196 -1.24 7.75 23.79
N TRP A 197 -0.77 7.18 22.69
CA TRP A 197 -1.36 5.95 22.16
C TRP A 197 -0.53 4.78 22.67
N PRO A 198 -1.15 3.79 23.35
CA PRO A 198 -0.42 2.60 23.77
C PRO A 198 0.16 1.89 22.55
N LEU A 199 1.32 1.27 22.74
CA LEU A 199 1.87 0.33 21.76
C LEU A 199 0.92 -0.87 21.72
N ASP A 200 0.46 -1.26 20.53
CA ASP A 200 -0.27 -2.51 20.37
C ASP A 200 0.75 -3.66 20.57
N GLU A 201 0.89 -4.12 21.81
CA GLU A 201 1.69 -5.30 22.14
C GLU A 201 1.18 -6.49 21.31
N GLY A 202 1.98 -6.95 20.34
CA GLY A 202 1.70 -8.12 19.51
C GLY A 202 1.11 -7.86 18.12
N LYS A 203 0.90 -6.60 17.69
CA LYS A 203 0.66 -6.29 16.27
C LYS A 203 1.97 -5.85 15.61
N ASP A 204 2.73 -6.82 15.10
CA ASP A 204 3.98 -6.60 14.32
C ASP A 204 3.77 -5.89 12.97
N ILE A 205 2.60 -5.30 12.70
CA ILE A 205 2.19 -5.02 11.32
C ILE A 205 2.38 -3.55 10.92
N PHE A 206 2.29 -2.57 11.82
CA PHE A 206 2.69 -1.18 11.52
C PHE A 206 3.00 -0.41 12.81
N GLY A 207 4.10 -0.80 13.45
CA GLY A 207 4.57 -0.27 14.72
C GLY A 207 5.78 0.67 14.59
N SER A 208 5.60 1.84 13.99
CA SER A 208 6.31 3.00 14.55
C SER A 208 5.31 3.73 15.43
N GLN A 209 5.65 3.92 16.70
CA GLN A 209 4.97 4.89 17.55
C GLN A 209 4.91 6.18 16.73
N LEU A 210 3.71 6.67 16.38
CA LEU A 210 3.61 8.03 15.84
C LEU A 210 4.02 8.94 16.98
N LEU A 211 5.31 9.19 17.06
CA LEU A 211 5.87 10.09 18.03
C LEU A 211 5.43 11.47 17.55
N ILE A 212 4.82 12.24 18.44
CA ILE A 212 4.54 13.64 18.13
C ILE A 212 5.82 14.36 17.65
N GLY A 213 7.00 13.88 18.06
CA GLY A 213 8.30 14.37 17.60
C GLY A 213 8.52 14.19 16.10
N GLU A 214 8.03 13.11 15.48
CA GLU A 214 8.07 12.92 14.03
C GLU A 214 7.17 13.93 13.31
N ILE A 215 5.98 14.20 13.86
CA ILE A 215 5.08 15.25 13.33
C ILE A 215 5.78 16.62 13.44
N TYR A 216 6.37 16.96 14.58
CA TYR A 216 7.10 18.21 14.75
C TYR A 216 8.34 18.31 13.85
N HIS A 217 9.03 17.19 13.59
CA HIS A 217 10.13 17.17 12.64
C HIS A 217 9.66 17.48 11.22
N LYS A 218 8.57 16.83 10.76
CA LYS A 218 7.99 17.11 9.43
C LYS A 218 7.44 18.54 9.34
N LEU A 219 6.81 19.07 10.39
CA LEU A 219 6.41 20.48 10.47
C LEU A 219 7.60 21.43 10.38
N PHE A 220 8.70 21.15 11.08
CA PHE A 220 9.93 21.94 10.97
C PHE A 220 10.44 21.99 9.52
N LEU A 221 10.47 20.84 8.82
CA LEU A 221 10.88 20.79 7.42
C LEU A 221 9.91 21.59 6.52
N ALA A 222 8.60 21.42 6.70
CA ALA A 222 7.58 22.14 5.94
C ALA A 222 7.67 23.66 6.13
N TYR A 223 7.77 24.13 7.38
CA TYR A 223 7.93 25.55 7.67
C TYR A 223 9.25 26.10 7.14
N SER A 224 10.35 25.33 7.21
CA SER A 224 11.63 25.74 6.64
C SER A 224 11.56 25.92 5.11
N ALA A 225 10.85 25.02 4.42
CA ALA A 225 10.60 25.15 2.98
C ALA A 225 9.72 26.38 2.66
N MET A 226 8.70 26.65 3.49
CA MET A 226 7.88 27.86 3.37
C MET A 226 8.68 29.14 3.60
N CYS A 227 9.63 29.15 4.54
CA CYS A 227 10.56 30.28 4.71
C CYS A 227 11.31 30.58 3.41
N GLU A 228 11.91 29.56 2.78
CA GLU A 228 12.67 29.77 1.53
C GLU A 228 11.76 30.26 0.38
N ARG A 229 10.50 29.83 0.32
CA ARG A 229 9.49 30.35 -0.64
C ARG A 229 9.19 31.84 -0.44
N TYR A 230 9.08 32.29 0.81
CA TYR A 230 8.67 33.67 1.13
C TYR A 230 9.82 34.67 1.31
N LYS A 231 11.06 34.19 1.42
CA LYS A 231 12.28 34.96 1.69
C LYS A 231 12.46 36.23 0.87
N LEU A 232 12.05 36.21 -0.40
CA LEU A 232 12.19 37.33 -1.34
C LEU A 232 10.85 37.97 -1.75
N THR A 233 9.72 37.39 -1.35
CA THR A 233 8.39 37.77 -1.84
C THR A 233 7.54 38.44 -0.77
N ASP A 234 7.57 37.95 0.47
CA ASP A 234 6.78 38.50 1.59
C ASP A 234 7.53 38.37 2.92
N ALA A 235 8.05 39.51 3.40
CA ALA A 235 8.79 39.59 4.66
C ALA A 235 7.94 39.18 5.88
N LYS A 236 6.62 39.44 5.87
CA LYS A 236 5.75 39.08 7.01
C LYS A 236 5.54 37.58 7.11
N GLN A 237 5.31 36.92 5.97
CA GLN A 237 5.18 35.47 5.92
C GLN A 237 6.50 34.79 6.24
N PHE A 238 7.61 35.34 5.75
CA PHE A 238 8.95 34.87 6.10
C PHE A 238 9.20 34.87 7.63
N ASP A 239 8.94 36.01 8.30
CA ASP A 239 9.12 36.12 9.75
C ASP A 239 8.21 35.14 10.52
N LEU A 240 6.97 34.95 10.08
CA LEU A 240 6.04 33.99 10.66
C LEU A 240 6.58 32.56 10.58
N TYR A 241 6.98 32.10 9.39
CA TYR A 241 7.46 30.73 9.21
C TYR A 241 8.81 30.49 9.90
N ILE A 242 9.65 31.52 10.09
CA ILE A 242 10.85 31.42 10.93
C ILE A 242 10.47 31.11 12.38
N GLN A 243 9.49 31.83 12.93
CA GLN A 243 9.04 31.60 14.30
C GLN A 243 8.45 30.19 14.46
N LEU A 244 7.58 29.78 13.53
CA LEU A 244 6.94 28.47 13.55
C LEU A 244 7.96 27.32 13.38
N SER A 245 8.95 27.47 12.49
CA SER A 245 10.01 26.47 12.31
C SER A 245 10.86 26.33 13.58
N HIS A 246 11.23 27.44 14.21
CA HIS A 246 11.99 27.42 15.47
C HIS A 246 11.18 26.75 16.61
N GLU A 247 9.89 27.06 16.73
CA GLU A 247 9.01 26.43 17.70
C GLU A 247 8.91 24.92 17.49
N ALA A 248 8.70 24.49 16.24
CA ALA A 248 8.65 23.08 15.87
C ALA A 248 9.97 22.35 16.19
N ALA A 249 11.12 22.98 15.92
CA ALA A 249 12.45 22.43 16.23
C ALA A 249 12.66 22.24 17.75
N ILE A 250 12.23 23.20 18.57
CA ILE A 250 12.30 23.09 20.03
C ILE A 250 11.42 21.93 20.51
N LYS A 251 10.17 21.87 20.05
CA LYS A 251 9.22 20.81 20.44
C LYS A 251 9.68 19.42 20.01
N CYS A 252 10.37 19.32 18.88
CA CYS A 252 11.03 18.10 18.43
C CYS A 252 12.16 17.68 19.40
N LYS A 253 13.03 18.61 19.82
CA LYS A 253 14.21 18.31 20.69
C LYS A 253 13.86 18.02 22.15
N ILE A 254 12.90 18.74 22.73
CA ILE A 254 12.51 18.57 24.15
C ILE A 254 12.08 17.13 24.44
N ARG A 255 11.50 16.43 23.47
CA ARG A 255 11.02 15.06 23.67
C ARG A 255 12.10 13.98 23.58
N ILE A 256 13.13 14.17 22.72
CA ILE A 256 14.30 13.28 22.63
C ILE A 256 15.03 13.23 23.98
N LEU A 257 15.20 14.39 24.62
CA LEU A 257 15.80 14.45 25.94
C LEU A 257 14.90 13.80 27.00
N SER A 258 13.58 14.04 26.99
CA SER A 258 12.68 13.45 27.99
C SER A 258 12.59 11.92 27.96
N SER A 259 12.87 11.27 26.82
CA SER A 259 12.92 9.80 26.72
C SER A 259 14.21 9.19 27.28
N GLU A 260 15.30 9.95 27.34
CA GLU A 260 16.60 9.50 27.88
C GLU A 260 16.63 9.51 29.42
N TRP A 261 15.73 10.25 30.08
CA TRP A 261 15.62 10.30 31.54
C TRP A 261 14.64 9.28 32.13
N THR A 262 13.99 8.46 31.29
CA THR A 262 12.98 7.47 31.71
C THR A 262 13.41 6.01 31.51
N THR A 263 14.70 5.76 31.23
CA THR A 263 15.35 4.44 31.32
C THR A 263 16.21 4.35 32.57
#